data_AF-A0A239BD84-F1
#
_entry.id   AF-A0A239BD84-F1
#
_cell.length_a   1.000
_cell.length_b   1.000
_cell.length_c   1.000
_cell.angle_alpha   90.00
_cell.angle_beta   90.00
_cell.angle_gamma   90.00
#
_symmetry.space_group_name_H-M   'P 1'
#
loop_
_entity.id
_entity.type
_entity.pdbx_description
1 polymer ?
#
loop_
_entity_poly.entity_id
_entity_poly.type
_entity_poly.pdbx_seq_one_letter_code
_entity_poly.pdbx_strand_id
1 'polypeptide(L)'
;MFGMRLVAADVPEPTSASFMSTLWSWLTSLPLWLWVVIGAIALFGAFQAYYWIGHVLGTRLYASRLGRKIGQPNILRVEKVVEKWGALAVYACFWVPGLRHTLPWVAGVLRISYPWYVVASALGCLTWVPVTSFGLYTVIWGWLKLAAQSPILAGTVAAVVIAAIIGFARWRRRRIARREADQLASA
;
A
#
# COMPACT_ATOMS: atom_id res chain seq x y z
N MET A 1 -27.61 -44.49 -33.88
CA MET A 1 -28.09 -43.23 -33.27
C MET A 1 -27.70 -43.22 -31.79
N PHE A 2 -26.44 -42.94 -31.48
CA PHE A 2 -26.00 -42.73 -30.09
C PHE A 2 -25.58 -41.26 -29.99
N GLY A 3 -26.50 -40.44 -29.49
CA GLY A 3 -26.26 -39.02 -29.29
C GLY A 3 -25.17 -38.84 -28.24
N MET A 4 -24.04 -38.28 -28.66
CA MET A 4 -23.07 -37.63 -27.78
C MET A 4 -23.81 -36.50 -27.05
N ARG A 5 -24.38 -36.82 -25.88
CA ARG A 5 -24.65 -35.83 -24.85
C ARG A 5 -23.29 -35.31 -24.42
N LEU A 6 -22.92 -34.16 -24.98
CA LEU A 6 -21.91 -33.29 -24.42
C LEU A 6 -22.21 -33.17 -22.94
N VAL A 7 -21.37 -33.79 -22.12
CA VAL A 7 -21.16 -33.39 -20.73
C VAL A 7 -20.56 -32.01 -20.83
N ALA A 8 -21.44 -31.01 -21.01
CA ALA A 8 -21.16 -29.68 -20.51
C ALA A 8 -20.96 -29.90 -19.02
N ALA A 9 -19.69 -30.05 -18.61
CA ALA A 9 -19.34 -29.83 -17.23
C ALA A 9 -19.95 -28.48 -16.89
N ASP A 10 -20.94 -28.47 -15.99
CA ASP A 10 -21.47 -27.26 -15.37
C ASP A 10 -20.28 -26.56 -14.74
N VAL A 11 -19.57 -25.75 -15.53
CA VAL A 11 -18.68 -24.73 -15.02
C VAL A 11 -19.66 -23.81 -14.31
N PRO A 12 -19.67 -23.80 -12.97
CA PRO A 12 -20.66 -23.03 -12.25
C PRO A 12 -20.57 -21.59 -12.73
N GLU A 13 -21.69 -20.97 -13.09
CA GLU A 13 -21.64 -19.59 -13.52
C GLU A 13 -20.93 -18.77 -12.43
N PRO A 14 -19.96 -17.91 -12.79
CA PRO A 14 -19.12 -17.20 -11.82
C PRO A 14 -19.92 -16.29 -10.87
N THR A 15 -21.20 -16.06 -11.16
CA THR A 15 -22.18 -15.29 -10.39
C THR A 15 -23.09 -16.15 -9.51
N SER A 16 -23.03 -17.48 -9.59
CA SER A 16 -23.87 -18.37 -8.78
C SER A 16 -23.44 -18.34 -7.30
N ALA A 17 -24.41 -18.38 -6.39
CA ALA A 17 -24.16 -18.37 -4.95
C ALA A 17 -23.34 -19.58 -4.48
N SER A 18 -23.48 -20.72 -5.16
CA SER A 18 -22.68 -21.94 -4.93
C SER A 18 -21.22 -21.75 -5.38
N PHE A 19 -20.98 -21.09 -6.51
CA PHE A 19 -19.63 -20.73 -6.94
C PHE A 19 -18.97 -19.76 -5.95
N MET A 20 -19.69 -18.69 -5.58
CA MET A 20 -19.20 -17.69 -4.61
C MET A 20 -18.85 -18.31 -3.26
N SER A 21 -19.69 -19.20 -2.73
CA SER A 21 -19.44 -19.89 -1.45
C SER A 21 -18.31 -20.90 -1.53
N THR A 22 -18.21 -21.65 -2.62
CA THR A 22 -17.10 -22.59 -2.87
C THR A 22 -15.78 -21.85 -3.01
N LEU A 23 -15.77 -20.76 -3.78
CA LEU A 23 -14.63 -19.88 -3.95
C LEU A 23 -14.21 -19.28 -2.60
N TRP A 24 -15.17 -18.77 -1.81
CA TRP A 24 -14.92 -18.23 -0.48
C TRP A 24 -14.32 -19.26 0.48
N SER A 25 -14.86 -20.49 0.50
CA SER A 25 -14.32 -21.58 1.30
C SER A 25 -12.92 -21.96 0.88
N TRP A 26 -12.66 -21.97 -0.43
CA TRP A 26 -11.34 -22.29 -0.97
C TRP A 26 -10.31 -21.21 -0.60
N LEU A 27 -10.66 -19.93 -0.76
CA LEU A 27 -9.81 -18.79 -0.38
C LEU A 27 -9.49 -18.76 1.12
N THR A 28 -10.47 -19.09 1.98
CA THR A 28 -10.26 -19.12 3.43
C THR A 28 -9.49 -20.35 3.90
N SER A 29 -9.49 -21.44 3.13
CA SER A 29 -8.69 -22.63 3.41
C SER A 29 -7.20 -22.48 3.11
N LEU A 30 -6.80 -21.43 2.37
CA LEU A 30 -5.40 -21.20 2.02
C LEU A 30 -4.58 -20.82 3.26
N PRO A 31 -3.39 -21.44 3.45
CA PRO A 31 -2.51 -21.07 4.54
C PRO A 31 -2.01 -19.62 4.40
N LEU A 32 -1.76 -18.97 5.55
CA LEU A 32 -1.36 -17.55 5.61
C LEU A 32 -0.12 -17.22 4.76
N TRP A 33 0.83 -18.15 4.61
CA TRP A 33 2.03 -17.91 3.80
C TRP A 33 1.71 -17.74 2.30
N LEU A 34 0.67 -18.40 1.79
CA LEU A 34 0.23 -18.20 0.40
C LEU A 34 -0.37 -16.81 0.21
N TRP A 35 -1.15 -16.33 1.18
CA TRP A 35 -1.68 -14.96 1.16
C TRP A 35 -0.57 -13.91 1.15
N VAL A 36 0.51 -14.15 1.90
CA VAL A 36 1.71 -13.29 1.90
C VAL A 36 2.38 -13.28 0.52
N VAL A 37 2.57 -14.46 -0.09
CA VAL A 37 3.21 -14.58 -1.42
C VAL A 37 2.36 -13.93 -2.50
N ILE A 38 1.06 -14.23 -2.54
CA ILE A 38 0.11 -13.63 -3.49
C ILE A 38 0.09 -12.10 -3.34
N GLY A 39 0.02 -11.62 -2.09
CA GLY A 39 0.08 -10.19 -1.80
C GLY A 39 1.38 -9.54 -2.28
N ALA A 40 2.53 -10.21 -2.10
CA ALA A 40 3.81 -9.71 -2.59
C ALA A 40 3.88 -9.62 -4.12
N ILE A 41 3.39 -10.64 -4.83
CA ILE A 41 3.34 -10.65 -6.29
C ILE A 41 2.39 -9.56 -6.81
N ALA A 42 1.21 -9.44 -6.22
CA ALA A 42 0.23 -8.43 -6.59
C ALA A 42 0.77 -7.01 -6.35
N LEU A 43 1.42 -6.79 -5.21
CA LEU A 43 2.05 -5.51 -4.87
C LEU A 43 3.17 -5.18 -5.86
N PHE A 44 4.04 -6.14 -6.16
CA PHE A 44 5.12 -5.96 -7.12
C PHE A 44 4.56 -5.63 -8.52
N GLY A 45 3.54 -6.35 -8.99
CA GLY A 45 2.86 -6.08 -10.26
C GLY A 45 2.24 -4.69 -10.33
N ALA A 46 1.59 -4.23 -9.25
CA ALA A 46 1.04 -2.88 -9.18
C ALA A 46 2.15 -1.81 -9.28
N PHE A 47 3.30 -2.04 -8.64
CA PHE A 47 4.46 -1.14 -8.74
C PHE A 47 4.99 -1.04 -10.18
N GLN A 48 5.10 -2.18 -10.88
CA GLN A 48 5.49 -2.17 -12.28
C GLN A 48 4.48 -1.40 -13.14
N ALA A 49 3.18 -1.60 -12.92
CA ALA A 49 2.14 -0.85 -13.62
C ALA A 49 2.29 0.66 -13.39
N TYR A 50 2.49 1.10 -12.15
CA TYR A 50 2.67 2.51 -11.83
C TYR A 50 3.91 3.13 -12.50
N TYR A 51 5.03 2.40 -12.53
CA TYR A 51 6.23 2.83 -13.24
C TYR A 51 5.95 3.03 -14.72
N TRP A 52 5.34 2.05 -15.38
CA TRP A 52 5.06 2.12 -16.82
C TRP A 52 4.07 3.22 -17.17
N ILE A 53 3.04 3.42 -16.35
CA ILE A 53 2.10 4.52 -16.59
C ILE A 53 2.82 5.88 -16.48
N GLY A 54 3.71 6.05 -15.48
CA GLY A 54 4.55 7.24 -15.38
C GLY A 54 5.53 7.40 -16.55
N HIS A 55 6.11 6.29 -17.01
CA HIS A 55 7.06 6.26 -18.11
C HIS A 55 6.44 6.65 -19.45
N VAL A 56 5.22 6.16 -19.72
CA VAL A 56 4.48 6.40 -20.97
C VAL A 56 3.87 7.81 -20.98
N LEU A 57 3.24 8.24 -19.88
CA LEU A 57 2.60 9.55 -19.82
C LEU A 57 3.62 10.69 -19.65
N GLY A 58 4.77 10.42 -19.01
CA GLY A 58 5.78 11.42 -18.72
C GLY A 58 5.22 12.62 -17.96
N THR A 59 5.68 13.83 -18.29
CA THR A 59 5.24 15.08 -17.66
C THR A 59 3.75 15.39 -17.85
N ARG A 60 3.08 14.78 -18.84
CA ARG A 60 1.62 14.92 -19.04
C ARG A 60 0.83 14.31 -17.88
N LEU A 61 1.42 13.38 -17.13
CA LEU A 61 0.82 12.85 -15.91
C LEU A 61 0.55 13.94 -14.88
N TYR A 62 1.39 14.98 -14.80
CA TYR A 62 1.24 16.06 -13.82
C TYR A 62 0.03 16.95 -14.13
N ALA A 63 -0.29 17.14 -15.41
CA ALA A 63 -1.49 17.87 -15.86
C ALA A 63 -2.79 17.04 -15.74
N SER A 64 -2.66 15.72 -15.62
CA SER A 64 -3.80 14.81 -15.48
C SER A 64 -4.58 15.04 -14.17
N ARG A 65 -5.80 14.48 -14.08
CA ARG A 65 -6.59 14.49 -12.84
C ARG A 65 -5.83 13.84 -11.67
N LEU A 66 -4.98 12.84 -11.96
CA LEU A 66 -4.17 12.15 -10.95
C LEU A 66 -3.08 13.06 -10.39
N GLY A 67 -2.34 13.75 -11.26
CA GLY A 67 -1.30 14.71 -10.87
C GLY A 67 -1.87 15.87 -10.06
N ARG A 68 -3.03 16.40 -10.46
CA ARG A 68 -3.76 17.42 -9.69
C ARG A 68 -4.21 16.93 -8.32
N LYS A 69 -4.64 15.67 -8.18
CA LYS A 69 -5.06 15.08 -6.89
C LYS A 69 -3.88 14.87 -5.93
N ILE A 70 -2.72 14.47 -6.44
CA ILE A 70 -1.50 14.32 -5.64
C ILE A 70 -1.00 15.71 -5.20
N GLY A 71 -1.11 16.70 -6.08
CA GLY A 71 -0.68 18.07 -5.86
C GLY A 71 0.79 18.28 -6.20
N GLN A 72 1.07 19.38 -6.92
CA GLN A 72 2.44 19.76 -7.30
C GLN A 72 3.47 19.75 -6.16
N PRO A 73 3.20 20.29 -4.96
CA PRO A 73 4.24 20.32 -3.91
C PRO A 73 4.65 18.92 -3.44
N ASN A 74 3.75 17.92 -3.51
CA ASN A 74 4.10 16.54 -3.18
C ASN A 74 4.93 15.90 -4.30
N ILE A 75 4.56 16.16 -5.56
CA ILE A 75 5.31 15.69 -6.74
C ILE A 75 6.74 16.23 -6.71
N LEU A 76 6.92 17.54 -6.54
CA LEU A 76 8.24 18.19 -6.48
C LEU A 76 9.11 17.66 -5.33
N ARG A 77 8.50 17.34 -4.16
CA ARG A 77 9.24 16.70 -3.06
C ARG A 77 9.71 15.31 -3.45
N VAL A 78 8.88 14.54 -4.13
CA VAL A 78 9.22 13.18 -4.57
C VAL A 78 10.29 13.23 -5.65
N GLU A 79 10.22 14.16 -6.61
CA GLU A 79 11.26 14.37 -7.62
C GLU A 79 12.62 14.61 -6.97
N LYS A 80 12.71 15.54 -6.01
CA LYS A 80 13.97 15.80 -5.27
C LYS A 80 14.51 14.56 -4.55
N VAL A 81 13.62 13.74 -3.97
CA VAL A 81 14.04 12.50 -3.30
C VAL A 81 14.54 11.47 -4.31
N VAL A 82 13.87 11.35 -5.45
CA VAL A 82 14.27 10.45 -6.54
C VAL A 82 15.56 10.91 -7.21
N GLU A 83 15.75 12.20 -7.44
CA GLU A 83 17.00 12.76 -7.97
C GLU A 83 18.18 12.49 -7.03
N LYS A 84 17.97 12.59 -5.72
CA LYS A 84 19.02 12.39 -4.73
C LYS A 84 19.36 10.91 -4.50
N TRP A 85 18.37 10.03 -4.47
CA TRP A 85 18.53 8.64 -4.02
C TRP A 85 18.28 7.60 -5.13
N GLY A 86 17.69 7.98 -6.25
CA GLY A 86 17.39 7.10 -7.38
C GLY A 86 16.59 5.86 -6.96
N ALA A 87 17.16 4.68 -7.20
CA ALA A 87 16.54 3.41 -6.86
C ALA A 87 16.37 3.19 -5.35
N LEU A 88 17.24 3.75 -4.50
CA LEU A 88 17.07 3.69 -3.04
C LEU A 88 15.79 4.41 -2.58
N ALA A 89 15.37 5.45 -3.29
CA ALA A 89 14.10 6.13 -3.04
C ALA A 89 12.91 5.17 -3.20
N VAL A 90 12.99 4.26 -4.18
CA VAL A 90 11.96 3.24 -4.47
C VAL A 90 11.83 2.27 -3.31
N TYR A 91 12.95 1.80 -2.77
CA TYR A 91 12.93 0.95 -1.57
C TYR A 91 12.38 1.71 -0.35
N ALA A 92 12.82 2.94 -0.12
CA ALA A 92 12.39 3.76 1.02
C ALA A 92 10.88 4.08 0.99
N CYS A 93 10.26 4.12 -0.19
CA CYS A 93 8.86 4.49 -0.34
C CYS A 93 7.89 3.49 0.33
N PHE A 94 8.29 2.22 0.49
CA PHE A 94 7.49 1.20 1.16
C PHE A 94 7.25 1.53 2.64
N TRP A 95 8.24 2.16 3.28
CA TRP A 95 8.20 2.47 4.72
C TRP A 95 7.52 3.79 5.05
N VAL A 96 7.32 4.67 4.06
CA VAL A 96 6.78 6.02 4.26
C VAL A 96 5.38 6.14 3.66
N PRO A 97 4.32 6.18 4.50
CA PRO A 97 2.96 6.42 4.04
C PRO A 97 2.87 7.78 3.33
N GLY A 98 2.52 7.76 2.04
CA GLY A 98 2.46 8.94 1.17
C GLY A 98 3.42 8.85 -0.02
N LEU A 99 4.67 8.42 0.20
CA LEU A 99 5.63 8.23 -0.90
C LEU A 99 5.26 7.02 -1.76
N ARG A 100 4.76 5.94 -1.14
CA ARG A 100 4.43 4.67 -1.82
C ARG A 100 3.54 4.81 -3.07
N HIS A 101 2.67 5.82 -3.09
CA HIS A 101 1.68 6.00 -4.17
C HIS A 101 2.12 7.02 -5.21
N THR A 102 3.01 7.95 -4.87
CA THR A 102 3.46 9.01 -5.79
C THR A 102 4.81 8.65 -6.41
N LEU A 103 5.69 8.01 -5.65
CA LEU A 103 7.05 7.73 -6.04
C LEU A 103 7.17 6.76 -7.22
N PRO A 104 6.40 5.66 -7.31
CA PRO A 104 6.45 4.78 -8.49
C PRO A 104 6.13 5.51 -9.80
N TRP A 105 5.18 6.44 -9.75
CA TRP A 105 4.79 7.23 -10.90
C TRP A 105 5.87 8.23 -11.30
N VAL A 106 6.37 8.99 -10.33
CA VAL A 106 7.45 9.97 -10.55
C VAL A 106 8.74 9.27 -11.00
N ALA A 107 9.05 8.09 -10.47
CA ALA A 107 10.17 7.26 -10.93
C ALA A 107 10.05 6.87 -12.41
N GLY A 108 8.83 6.58 -12.88
CA GLY A 108 8.54 6.37 -14.29
C GLY A 108 8.73 7.63 -15.12
N VAL A 109 8.20 8.78 -14.67
CA VAL A 109 8.32 10.08 -15.35
C VAL A 109 9.78 10.51 -15.49
N LEU A 110 10.58 10.34 -14.43
CA LEU A 110 12.01 10.64 -14.39
C LEU A 110 12.88 9.59 -15.09
N ARG A 111 12.28 8.52 -15.62
CA ARG A 111 12.97 7.44 -16.36
C ARG A 111 14.15 6.85 -15.58
N ILE A 112 13.96 6.55 -14.29
CA ILE A 112 14.94 5.75 -13.53
C ILE A 112 15.20 4.46 -14.31
N SER A 113 16.46 4.04 -14.35
CA SER A 113 16.87 2.78 -14.98
C SER A 113 16.00 1.60 -14.50
N TYR A 114 15.28 0.99 -15.44
CA TYR A 114 14.31 -0.06 -15.15
C TYR A 114 14.87 -1.24 -14.35
N PRO A 115 16.09 -1.76 -14.63
CA PRO A 115 16.66 -2.86 -13.85
C PRO A 115 16.83 -2.50 -12.37
N TRP A 116 17.31 -1.30 -12.08
CA TRP A 116 17.50 -0.82 -10.71
C TRP A 116 16.16 -0.55 -10.01
N TYR A 117 15.17 -0.05 -10.73
CA TYR A 117 13.80 0.08 -10.23
C TYR A 117 13.21 -1.27 -9.83
N VAL A 118 13.35 -2.28 -10.69
CA VAL A 118 12.86 -3.64 -10.44
C VAL A 118 13.54 -4.25 -9.23
N VAL A 119 14.87 -4.17 -9.13
CA VAL A 119 15.60 -4.70 -7.97
C VAL A 119 15.17 -4.00 -6.68
N ALA A 120 15.09 -2.66 -6.67
CA ALA A 120 14.71 -1.91 -5.48
C ALA A 120 13.24 -2.17 -5.06
N SER A 121 12.32 -2.25 -6.02
CA SER A 121 10.91 -2.57 -5.74
C SER A 121 10.71 -4.01 -5.30
N ALA A 122 11.44 -4.97 -5.89
CA ALA A 122 11.42 -6.37 -5.47
C ALA A 122 11.94 -6.55 -4.05
N LEU A 123 13.08 -5.93 -3.72
CA LEU A 123 13.61 -5.93 -2.35
C LEU A 123 12.64 -5.27 -1.36
N GLY A 124 12.00 -4.17 -1.76
CA GLY A 124 10.98 -3.50 -0.96
C GLY A 124 9.77 -4.39 -0.69
N CYS A 125 9.25 -5.09 -1.70
CA CYS A 125 8.15 -6.03 -1.53
C CYS A 125 8.56 -7.20 -0.63
N LEU A 126 9.75 -7.75 -0.84
CA LEU A 126 10.26 -8.91 -0.11
C LEU A 126 10.48 -8.61 1.37
N THR A 127 10.91 -7.39 1.73
CA THR A 127 11.09 -7.01 3.14
C THR A 127 9.79 -6.52 3.77
N TRP A 128 9.01 -5.71 3.05
CA TRP A 128 7.86 -5.02 3.62
C TRP A 128 6.67 -5.95 3.86
N VAL A 129 6.39 -6.89 2.95
CA VAL A 129 5.22 -7.76 3.04
C VAL A 129 5.32 -8.70 4.25
N PRO A 130 6.42 -9.44 4.49
CA PRO A 130 6.56 -10.26 5.69
C PRO A 130 6.47 -9.43 6.97
N VAL A 131 7.19 -8.30 7.04
CA VAL A 131 7.21 -7.46 8.24
C VAL A 131 5.80 -6.95 8.57
N THR A 132 5.06 -6.49 7.56
CA THR A 132 3.71 -5.98 7.76
C THR A 132 2.73 -7.10 8.07
N SER A 133 2.82 -8.24 7.41
CA SER A 133 1.95 -9.39 7.66
C SER A 133 2.16 -9.98 9.06
N PHE A 134 3.40 -10.24 9.47
CA PHE A 134 3.69 -10.75 10.82
C PHE A 134 3.41 -9.69 11.90
N GLY A 135 3.79 -8.43 11.67
CA GLY A 135 3.53 -7.34 12.60
C GLY A 135 2.03 -7.11 12.81
N LEU A 136 1.25 -7.06 11.74
CA LEU A 136 -0.20 -6.90 11.83
C LEU A 136 -0.86 -8.12 12.46
N TYR A 137 -0.43 -9.33 12.09
CA TYR A 137 -0.95 -10.56 12.68
C TYR A 137 -0.74 -10.61 14.20
N THR A 138 0.47 -10.32 14.67
CA THR A 138 0.81 -10.33 16.10
C THR A 138 0.03 -9.26 16.88
N VAL A 139 -0.11 -8.06 16.32
CA VAL A 139 -0.90 -6.98 16.93
C VAL A 139 -2.38 -7.36 17.02
N ILE A 140 -2.97 -7.87 15.93
CA ILE A 140 -4.38 -8.27 15.91
C ILE A 140 -4.62 -9.44 16.87
N TRP A 141 -3.78 -10.47 16.86
CA TRP A 141 -3.94 -11.61 17.77
C TRP A 141 -3.73 -11.23 19.23
N GLY A 142 -2.75 -10.38 19.52
CA GLY A 142 -2.54 -9.84 20.87
C GLY A 142 -3.76 -9.05 21.33
N TRP A 143 -4.33 -8.23 20.43
CA TRP A 143 -5.56 -7.48 20.69
C TRP A 143 -6.75 -8.39 20.99
N LEU A 144 -6.97 -9.40 20.14
CA LEU A 144 -8.08 -10.35 20.30
C LEU A 144 -7.96 -11.15 21.59
N LYS A 145 -6.74 -11.59 21.95
CA LYS A 145 -6.50 -12.25 23.24
C LYS A 145 -6.81 -11.34 24.42
N LEU A 146 -6.37 -10.08 24.35
CA LEU A 146 -6.65 -9.09 25.39
C LEU A 146 -8.16 -8.81 25.51
N ALA A 147 -8.85 -8.68 24.38
CA ALA A 147 -10.29 -8.47 24.32
C ALA A 147 -11.07 -9.69 24.85
N ALA A 148 -10.59 -10.90 24.60
CA ALA A 148 -11.20 -12.13 25.11
C ALA A 148 -11.04 -12.29 26.63
N GLN A 149 -9.92 -11.83 27.20
CA GLN A 149 -9.70 -11.87 28.65
C GLN A 149 -10.38 -10.73 29.40
N SER A 150 -10.35 -9.51 28.85
CA SER A 150 -11.02 -8.36 29.41
C SER A 150 -11.39 -7.36 28.31
N PRO A 151 -12.67 -7.34 27.89
CA PRO A 151 -13.15 -6.41 26.87
C PRO A 151 -12.96 -4.95 27.27
N ILE A 152 -13.06 -4.66 28.56
CA ILE A 152 -12.90 -3.31 29.13
C ILE A 152 -11.43 -2.88 29.03
N LEU A 153 -10.48 -3.76 29.35
CA LEU A 153 -9.05 -3.45 29.25
C LEU A 153 -8.61 -3.26 27.80
N ALA A 154 -9.13 -4.08 26.88
CA ALA A 154 -8.92 -3.83 25.45
C ALA A 154 -9.51 -2.47 25.06
N GLY A 155 -10.76 -2.16 25.44
CA GLY A 155 -11.36 -0.86 25.17
C GLY A 155 -10.53 0.33 25.66
N THR A 156 -9.98 0.26 26.88
CA THR A 156 -9.16 1.34 27.46
C THR A 156 -7.81 1.48 26.76
N VAL A 157 -7.12 0.38 26.46
CA VAL A 157 -5.85 0.44 25.69
C VAL A 157 -6.10 1.07 24.32
N ALA A 158 -7.22 0.78 23.66
CA ALA A 158 -7.54 1.33 22.34
C ALA A 158 -7.80 2.83 22.46
N ALA A 159 -8.60 3.22 23.45
CA ALA A 159 -8.88 4.63 23.71
C ALA A 159 -7.60 5.42 24.01
N VAL A 160 -6.68 4.87 24.80
CA VAL A 160 -5.38 5.49 25.09
C VAL A 160 -4.52 5.61 23.84
N VAL A 161 -4.42 4.55 23.03
CA VAL A 161 -3.66 4.58 21.77
C VAL A 161 -4.25 5.60 20.80
N ILE A 162 -5.58 5.63 20.63
CA ILE A 162 -6.26 6.61 19.78
C ILE A 162 -6.03 8.03 20.30
N ALA A 163 -6.18 8.26 21.61
CA ALA A 163 -5.93 9.56 22.23
C ALA A 163 -4.47 9.99 22.05
N ALA A 164 -3.51 9.07 22.18
CA ALA A 164 -2.09 9.33 21.94
C ALA A 164 -1.83 9.69 20.48
N ILE A 165 -2.43 8.98 19.52
CA ILE A 165 -2.33 9.28 18.08
C ILE A 165 -2.91 10.67 17.78
N ILE A 166 -4.11 10.96 18.30
CA ILE A 166 -4.77 12.26 18.11
C ILE A 166 -3.95 13.38 18.77
N GLY A 167 -3.45 13.15 19.98
CA GLY A 167 -2.60 14.07 20.73
C GLY A 167 -1.31 14.38 19.98
N PHE A 168 -0.62 13.34 19.49
CA PHE A 168 0.58 13.46 18.68
C PHE A 168 0.31 14.18 17.36
N ALA A 169 -0.77 13.83 16.65
CA ALA A 169 -1.16 14.49 15.41
C ALA A 169 -1.49 15.97 15.63
N ARG A 170 -2.23 16.31 16.69
CA ARG A 170 -2.54 17.70 17.07
C ARG A 170 -1.28 18.47 17.46
N TRP A 171 -0.39 17.87 18.24
CA TRP A 171 0.89 18.46 18.63
C TRP A 171 1.75 18.74 17.40
N ARG A 172 1.84 17.79 16.47
CA ARG A 172 2.58 17.97 15.21
C ARG A 172 2.00 19.08 14.35
N ARG A 173 0.67 19.14 14.19
CA ARG A 173 0.00 20.23 13.47
C ARG A 173 0.23 21.59 14.11
N ARG A 174 0.14 21.68 15.45
CA ARG A 174 0.42 22.91 16.20
C ARG A 174 1.88 23.36 16.06
N ARG A 175 2.84 22.43 16.02
CA ARG A 175 4.26 22.77 15.81
C ARG A 175 4.54 23.29 14.40
N ILE A 176 3.89 22.74 13.37
CA ILE A 176 4.05 23.23 12.00
C ILE A 176 3.46 24.64 11.88
N ALA A 177 2.24 24.86 12.38
CA ALA A 177 1.60 26.18 12.36
C ALA A 177 2.38 27.25 13.14
N ARG A 178 3.00 26.89 14.28
CA ARG A 178 3.87 27.81 15.03
C ARG A 178 5.13 28.19 14.27
N ARG A 179 5.77 27.24 13.59
CA ARG A 179 6.96 27.52 12.76
C ARG A 179 6.66 28.46 11.59
N GLU A 180 5.48 28.33 10.98
CA GLU A 180 5.02 29.24 9.93
C GLU A 180 4.77 30.65 10.46
N ALA A 181 4.18 30.78 11.66
CA ALA A 181 3.96 32.07 12.31
C ALA A 181 5.29 32.76 12.71
N ASP A 182 6.24 32.01 13.25
CA ASP A 182 7.56 32.54 13.63
C ASP A 182 8.35 33.00 12.39
N GLN A 183 8.24 32.29 11.26
CA GLN A 183 8.87 32.68 10.00
C GLN A 183 8.29 33.98 9.42
N LEU A 184 6.97 34.17 9.50
CA LEU A 184 6.30 35.41 9.08
C LEU A 184 6.61 36.60 9.99
N ALA A 185 6.89 36.36 11.27
CA ALA A 185 7.28 37.42 12.21
C ALA A 185 8.75 37.85 12.06
N SER A 186 9.58 37.02 11.42
CA SER A 186 11.01 37.28 11.18
C SER A 186 11.35 37.79 9.77
N ALA A 187 10.35 37.85 8.87
CA ALA A 187 10.47 38.34 7.49
C ALA A 187 9.90 39.75 7.36
#